data_AF-A0A256FGQ0-F1
#
_entry.id   AF-A0A256FGQ0-F1
#
_cell.length_a   1.000
_cell.length_b   1.000
_cell.length_c   1.000
_cell.angle_alpha   90.00
_cell.angle_beta   90.00
_cell.angle_gamma   90.00
#
_symmetry.space_group_name_H-M   'P 1'
#
loop_
_entity.id
_entity.type
_entity.pdbx_description
1 polymer ?
#
loop_
_entity_poly.entity_id
_entity_poly.type
_entity_poly.pdbx_seq_one_letter_code
_entity_poly.pdbx_strand_id
1 'polypeptide(L)' 'GAKFKATDKATFNLQLAYEDAKTFAATANVAYELVPGFTITPEVSYTKWDDKFSDLKGQDAWQGMVRFQRSF' A
#
# COMPACT_ATOMS: atom_id res chain seq x y z
N GLY A 1 2.02 6.40 -8.90
CA GLY A 1 1.74 6.55 -7.46
C GLY A 1 1.73 8.01 -7.09
N ALA A 2 1.00 8.37 -6.04
CA ALA A 2 0.93 9.70 -5.46
C ALA A 2 1.43 9.66 -4.01
N LYS A 3 2.14 10.70 -3.60
CA LYS A 3 2.61 10.89 -2.23
C LYS A 3 2.16 12.26 -1.75
N PHE A 4 1.50 12.31 -0.61
CA PHE A 4 0.96 13.52 -0.03
C PHE A 4 1.39 13.64 1.43
N LYS A 5 2.06 14.74 1.76
CA LYS A 5 2.38 15.09 3.15
C LYS A 5 1.14 15.76 3.74
N ALA A 6 0.37 15.04 4.55
CA ALA A 6 -0.85 15.57 5.15
C ALA A 6 -0.56 16.46 6.36
N THR A 7 0.47 16.13 7.14
CA THR A 7 0.96 16.96 8.25
C THR A 7 2.48 16.81 8.36
N ASP A 8 3.12 17.58 9.24
CA ASP A 8 4.56 17.39 9.53
C ASP A 8 4.91 15.99 10.05
N LYS A 9 3.94 15.28 10.63
CA LYS A 9 4.13 13.94 11.17
C LYS A 9 3.53 12.83 10.31
N ALA A 10 2.68 13.15 9.33
CA ALA A 10 1.92 12.15 8.58
C ALA A 10 2.14 12.33 7.06
N THR A 11 2.63 11.26 6.43
CA THR A 11 2.77 11.18 4.98
C THR A 11 1.95 10.03 4.45
N PHE A 12 1.00 10.34 3.58
CA PHE A 12 0.15 9.37 2.89
C PHE A 12 0.77 9.02 1.54
N ASN A 13 0.79 7.74 1.21
CA ASN A 13 1.15 7.28 -0.12
C ASN A 13 0.02 6.43 -0.69
N LEU A 14 -0.26 6.62 -1.97
CA LEU A 14 -1.22 5.85 -2.74
C LEU A 14 -0.54 5.37 -4.02
N GLN A 15 -0.58 4.08 -4.29
CA GLN A 15 -0.02 3.47 -5.47
C GLN A 15 -1.12 2.67 -6.17
N LEU A 16 -1.25 2.89 -7.46
CA LEU A 16 -2.17 2.14 -8.33
C LEU A 16 -1.31 1.56 -9.45
N ALA A 17 -1.53 0.29 -9.74
CA ALA A 17 -0.89 -0.45 -10.82
C ALA A 17 -1.98 -1.21 -11.58
N TYR A 18 -1.90 -1.18 -12.90
CA TYR A 18 -2.76 -1.95 -13.77
C TYR A 18 -1.91 -2.53 -14.88
N GLU A 19 -2.09 -3.81 -15.16
CA GLU A 19 -1.35 -4.55 -16.17
C GLU A 19 -2.26 -4.95 -17.33
N ASP A 20 -1.68 -5.14 -18.52
CA ASP A 20 -2.40 -5.58 -19.72
C ASP A 20 -3.12 -6.92 -19.54
N ALA A 21 -2.61 -7.76 -18.63
CA ALA A 21 -3.23 -8.98 -18.13
C ALA A 21 -4.57 -8.75 -17.38
N LYS A 22 -5.06 -7.51 -17.28
CA LYS A 22 -6.24 -7.13 -16.47
C LYS A 22 -6.04 -7.39 -14.97
N THR A 23 -4.80 -7.41 -14.52
CA THR A 23 -4.47 -7.42 -13.11
C THR A 23 -4.47 -5.98 -12.62
N PHE A 24 -5.24 -5.71 -11.57
CA PHE A 24 -5.30 -4.41 -10.91
C PHE A 24 -4.77 -4.54 -9.49
N ALA A 25 -3.83 -3.68 -9.11
CA ALA A 25 -3.35 -3.58 -7.75
C ALA A 25 -3.44 -2.13 -7.25
N ALA A 26 -3.91 -1.97 -6.01
CA ALA A 26 -3.98 -0.70 -5.32
C ALA A 26 -3.37 -0.84 -3.93
N THR A 27 -2.43 0.03 -3.58
CA THR A 27 -1.79 0.04 -2.26
C THR A 27 -1.88 1.43 -1.67
N ALA A 28 -2.28 1.53 -0.41
CA ALA A 28 -2.30 2.76 0.35
C ALA A 28 -1.54 2.55 1.66
N ASN A 29 -0.69 3.51 2.04
CA ASN A 29 -0.03 3.51 3.33
C ASN A 29 0.08 4.90 3.93
N VAL A 30 0.28 4.94 5.25
CA VAL A 30 0.41 6.17 6.02
C VAL A 30 1.64 6.06 6.88
N ALA A 31 2.71 6.79 6.56
CA ALA A 31 3.86 6.91 7.45
C ALA A 31 3.56 7.98 8.51
N TYR A 32 3.40 7.56 9.77
CA TYR A 32 3.10 8.45 10.89
C TYR A 32 4.21 8.42 11.94
N GLU A 33 4.82 9.58 12.19
CA GLU A 33 5.83 9.76 13.23
C GLU A 33 5.15 10.13 14.55
N LEU A 34 5.01 9.16 15.47
CA LEU A 34 4.39 9.41 16.79
C LEU A 34 5.28 10.30 17.65
N VAL A 35 6.55 9.91 17.76
CA VAL A 35 7.58 10.62 18.52
C VAL A 35 8.83 10.72 17.65
N PRO A 36 9.71 11.72 17.89
CA PRO A 36 10.96 11.84 17.15
C PRO A 36 11.73 10.51 17.09
N GLY A 37 12.01 10.06 15.87
CA GLY A 37 12.70 8.79 15.61
C GLY A 37 11.85 7.54 15.85
N PHE A 38 10.52 7.62 15.93
CA PHE A 38 9.63 6.45 15.89
C PHE A 38 8.50 6.66 14.89
N THR A 39 8.54 5.87 13.82
CA THR A 39 7.56 5.91 12.73
C THR A 39 6.79 4.60 12.67
N ILE A 40 5.47 4.71 12.60
CA ILE A 40 4.57 3.60 12.32
C ILE A 40 4.01 3.79 10.92
N THR A 41 4.07 2.74 10.11
CA THR A 41 3.56 2.74 8.74
C THR A 41 2.57 1.58 8.55
N PRO A 42 1.27 1.78 8.83
CA PRO A 42 0.23 0.90 8.31
C PRO A 42 0.15 0.98 6.78
N GLU A 43 0.01 -0.17 6.15
CA GLU A 43 -0.15 -0.37 4.72
C GLU A 43 -1.26 -1.38 4.45
N VAL A 44 -2.09 -1.07 3.47
CA VAL A 44 -3.11 -1.97 2.94
C VAL A 44 -2.98 -2.02 1.42
N SER A 45 -3.03 -3.23 0.88
CA SER A 45 -2.99 -3.50 -0.54
C SER A 45 -4.16 -4.37 -0.94
N TYR A 46 -4.77 -4.03 -2.07
CA TYR A 46 -5.78 -4.82 -2.75
C TYR A 46 -5.23 -5.22 -4.11
N THR A 47 -5.43 -6.47 -4.51
CA THR A 47 -5.10 -6.94 -5.85
C THR A 47 -6.23 -7.78 -6.39
N LYS A 48 -6.59 -7.57 -7.64
CA LYS A 48 -7.59 -8.33 -8.37
C LYS A 48 -6.99 -8.82 -9.67
N TRP A 49 -7.11 -10.12 -9.91
CA TRP A 49 -6.65 -10.74 -11.15
C TRP A 49 -7.86 -11.07 -12.03
N ASP A 50 -7.98 -10.40 -13.18
CA ASP A 50 -9.01 -10.72 -14.19
C ASP A 50 -8.38 -11.29 -15.48
N ASP A 51 -7.14 -11.77 -15.38
CA ASP A 51 -6.46 -12.42 -16.49
C ASP A 51 -7.13 -13.75 -16.82
N LYS A 52 -7.43 -13.98 -18.10
CA LYS A 52 -8.00 -15.24 -18.58
C LYS A 52 -7.01 -16.40 -18.53
N PHE A 53 -5.70 -16.13 -18.44
CA PHE A 53 -4.62 -17.11 -18.43
C PHE A 53 -4.00 -17.34 -17.05
N SER A 54 -4.45 -16.62 -16.02
CA SER A 54 -3.95 -16.78 -14.65
C SER A 54 -4.77 -17.80 -13.87
N ASP A 55 -4.12 -18.61 -13.04
CA ASP A 55 -4.78 -19.52 -12.09
C ASP A 55 -5.62 -18.77 -11.05
N LEU A 56 -5.33 -17.48 -10.84
CA LEU A 56 -6.03 -16.58 -9.93
C LEU A 56 -7.18 -15.82 -10.61
N LYS A 57 -7.62 -16.24 -11.80
CA LYS A 57 -8.69 -15.58 -12.55
C LYS A 57 -9.96 -15.38 -11.71
N GLY A 58 -10.38 -14.12 -11.60
CA GLY A 58 -11.56 -13.72 -10.85
C GLY A 58 -11.35 -13.68 -9.34
N GLN A 59 -10.15 -14.00 -8.85
CA GLN A 59 -9.81 -13.90 -7.43
C GLN A 59 -9.36 -12.49 -7.07
N ASP A 60 -9.56 -12.17 -5.81
CA ASP A 60 -9.07 -10.96 -5.19
C ASP A 60 -8.28 -11.30 -3.92
N ALA A 61 -7.28 -10.47 -3.62
CA ALA A 61 -6.46 -10.57 -2.44
C ALA A 61 -6.38 -9.23 -1.73
N TRP A 62 -6.40 -9.32 -0.40
CA TRP A 62 -6.14 -8.22 0.51
C TRP A 62 -4.89 -8.53 1.31
N GLN A 63 -4.00 -7.55 1.44
CA GLN A 63 -2.80 -7.64 2.25
C GLN A 63 -2.77 -6.45 3.21
N GLY A 64 -2.53 -6.72 4.48
CA GLY A 64 -2.29 -5.72 5.50
C GLY A 64 -0.90 -5.89 6.09
N MET A 65 -0.17 -4.79 6.26
CA MET A 65 1.12 -4.78 6.94
C MET A 65 1.20 -3.56 7.86
N VAL A 66 1.80 -3.72 9.03
CA VAL A 66 2.17 -2.59 9.88
C VAL A 66 3.66 -2.65 10.14
N ARG A 67 4.37 -1.59 9.74
CA ARG A 67 5.81 -1.46 9.98
C ARG A 67 6.07 -0.52 11.14
N PHE A 68 6.99 -0.91 12.01
CA PHE A 68 7.52 -0.07 13.07
C PHE A 68 9.00 0.20 12.79
N GLN A 69 9.39 1.46 12.75
CA GLN A 69 10.78 1.88 12.56
C GLN A 69 11.18 2.81 13.70
N ARG A 70 12.25 2.45 14.43
CA ARG A 70 12.85 3.28 15.47
C ARG A 70 14.28 3.62 15.06
N SER A 71 14.61 4.90 15.08
CA SER A 71 15.99 5.39 14.97
C SER A 71 16.51 5.71 16.37
N PHE A 72 17.75 5.30 16.65
CA PHE A 72 18.46 5.52 17.91
C PHE A 72 19.56 6.57 17.73
#